data_AF-A0AA37TZV5-F1
#
_entry.id   AF-A0AA37TZV5-F1
#
_cell.length_a   1.000
_cell.length_b   1.000
_cell.length_c   1.000
_cell.angle_alpha   90.00
_cell.angle_beta   90.00
_cell.angle_gamma   90.00
#
_symmetry.space_group_name_H-M   'P 1'
#
loop_
_entity.id
_entity.type
_entity.pdbx_description
1 polymer ?
#
loop_
_entity_poly.entity_id
_entity_poly.type
_entity_poly.pdbx_seq_one_letter_code
_entity_poly.pdbx_strand_id
1 'polypeptide(L)'
;MIAPHQRGTSVLFSEVLNGMDRLLRGEVALAKAEVRQNLRSVRQAALQFVLAVVFGVIALNILAGSAVAALIAAGLSPGFAALTLGVVLLLAAYGCAQWGIWLLDTERLTPKRTFQNLGKDFASLKAAGPGKRDQTTMGESHANG
;
A
#
# COMPACT_ATOMS: atom_id res chain seq x y z
N MET A 1 46.40 38.18 30.61
CA MET A 1 46.08 38.26 29.16
C MET A 1 44.94 37.30 28.88
N ILE A 2 43.75 37.82 28.59
CA ILE A 2 42.51 37.06 28.36
C ILE A 2 42.24 37.05 26.86
N ALA A 3 42.12 35.86 26.26
CA ALA A 3 41.49 35.69 24.95
C ALA A 3 40.29 34.73 25.14
N PRO A 4 39.05 35.21 24.98
CA PRO A 4 37.86 34.37 25.18
C PRO A 4 37.77 33.31 24.08
N HIS A 5 37.62 32.05 24.49
CA HIS A 5 37.41 30.93 23.58
C HIS A 5 36.03 31.04 22.92
N GLN A 6 35.94 31.71 21.77
CA GLN A 6 34.87 31.52 20.78
C GLN A 6 34.98 30.16 20.05
N ARG A 7 35.24 29.08 20.80
CA ARG A 7 34.93 27.71 20.36
C ARG A 7 33.51 27.43 20.83
N GLY A 8 32.54 28.22 20.41
CA GLY A 8 31.97 28.09 19.08
C GLY A 8 30.71 27.27 19.28
N THR A 9 29.63 27.94 19.70
CA THR A 9 28.25 27.42 19.70
C THR A 9 27.88 26.76 18.36
N SER A 10 28.55 27.18 17.28
CA SER A 10 28.57 26.56 15.95
C SER A 10 29.06 25.10 15.94
N VAL A 11 30.07 24.74 16.74
CA VAL A 11 30.62 23.38 16.83
C VAL A 11 29.61 22.43 17.50
N LEU A 12 29.01 22.83 18.62
CA LEU A 12 27.99 22.02 19.31
C LEU A 12 26.73 21.86 18.46
N PHE A 13 26.31 22.91 17.75
CA PHE A 13 25.19 22.84 16.81
C PHE A 13 25.48 21.87 15.65
N SER A 14 26.70 21.89 15.11
CA SER A 14 27.12 20.94 14.06
C SER A 14 27.14 19.50 14.55
N GLU A 15 27.46 19.27 15.83
CA GLU A 15 27.53 17.93 16.42
C GLU A 15 26.13 17.35 16.68
N VAL A 16 25.18 18.18 17.12
CA VAL A 16 23.76 17.79 17.24
C VAL A 16 23.15 17.49 15.87
N LEU A 17 23.40 18.33 14.85
CA LEU A 17 22.93 18.08 13.48
C LEU A 17 23.51 16.78 12.89
N ASN A 18 24.81 16.53 13.11
CA ASN A 18 25.45 15.28 12.71
C ASN A 18 24.87 14.06 13.46
N GLY A 19 24.47 14.23 14.72
CA GLY A 19 23.77 13.20 15.50
C GLY A 19 22.37 12.88 14.96
N MET A 20 21.60 13.92 14.61
CA MET A 20 20.27 13.77 13.99
C MET A 20 20.34 13.06 12.63
N ASP A 21 21.33 13.40 11.80
CA ASP A 21 21.54 12.75 10.50
C ASP A 21 21.85 11.24 10.65
N ARG A 22 22.58 10.85 11.70
CA ARG A 22 22.85 9.43 12.00
C ARG A 22 21.60 8.66 12.40
N LEU A 23 20.72 9.25 13.21
CA LEU A 23 19.46 8.64 13.62
C LEU A 23 18.49 8.50 12.45
N LEU A 24 18.33 9.57 11.65
CA LEU A 24 17.47 9.59 10.47
C LEU A 24 17.92 8.56 9.43
N ARG A 25 19.23 8.49 9.14
CA ARG A 25 19.77 7.47 8.23
C ARG A 25 19.55 6.06 8.76
N GLY A 26 19.61 5.86 10.08
CA GLY A 26 19.31 4.59 10.74
C GLY A 26 17.87 4.15 10.54
N GLU A 27 16.89 5.03 10.80
CA GLU A 27 15.48 4.71 10.57
C GLU A 27 15.16 4.49 9.09
N VAL A 28 15.73 5.30 8.21
CA VAL A 28 15.58 5.10 6.76
C VAL A 28 16.20 3.77 6.31
N ALA A 29 17.34 3.38 6.87
CA ALA A 29 17.95 2.08 6.59
C ALA A 29 17.09 0.92 7.09
N LEU A 30 16.49 1.05 8.28
CA LEU A 30 15.60 0.05 8.86
C LEU A 30 14.31 -0.10 8.04
N ALA A 31 13.65 1.01 7.71
CA ALA A 31 12.47 1.02 6.86
C ALA A 31 12.77 0.42 5.46
N LYS A 32 13.93 0.73 4.89
CA LYS A 32 14.38 0.09 3.63
C LYS A 32 14.61 -1.40 3.79
N ALA A 33 15.13 -1.86 4.93
CA ALA A 33 15.32 -3.28 5.20
C ALA A 33 13.99 -4.03 5.32
N GLU A 34 13.01 -3.44 6.01
CA GLU A 34 11.66 -4.00 6.13
C GLU A 34 10.95 -4.08 4.78
N VAL A 35 11.01 -3.03 3.97
CA VAL A 35 10.48 -3.05 2.60
C VAL A 35 11.15 -4.13 1.76
N ARG A 36 12.49 -4.28 1.84
CA ARG A 36 13.21 -5.34 1.12
C ARG A 36 12.80 -6.74 1.59
N GLN A 37 12.54 -6.92 2.89
CA GLN A 37 12.08 -8.19 3.44
C GLN A 37 10.67 -8.53 2.97
N ASN A 38 9.74 -7.56 3.01
CA ASN A 38 8.38 -7.72 2.46
C ASN A 38 8.39 -7.96 0.95
N LEU A 39 9.27 -7.30 0.20
CA LEU A 39 9.42 -7.56 -1.24
C LEU A 39 9.93 -8.98 -1.52
N ARG A 40 10.80 -9.53 -0.67
CA ARG A 40 11.28 -10.92 -0.82
C ARG A 40 10.15 -11.93 -0.60
N SER A 41 9.29 -11.72 0.40
CA SER A 41 8.15 -12.61 0.65
C SER A 41 7.09 -12.48 -0.43
N VAL A 42 6.76 -11.26 -0.88
CA VAL A 42 5.86 -11.02 -2.02
C VAL A 42 6.39 -11.69 -3.29
N ARG A 43 7.71 -11.64 -3.53
CA ARG A 43 8.33 -12.32 -4.68
C ARG A 43 8.19 -13.84 -4.61
N GLN A 44 8.39 -14.45 -3.44
CA GLN A 44 8.20 -15.89 -3.26
C GLN A 44 6.74 -16.28 -3.45
N ALA A 45 5.81 -15.51 -2.89
CA ALA A 45 4.37 -15.72 -3.07
C ALA A 45 3.96 -15.57 -4.54
N ALA A 46 4.48 -14.56 -5.25
CA ALA A 46 4.22 -14.35 -6.67
C ALA A 46 4.72 -15.54 -7.53
N LEU A 47 5.91 -16.07 -7.24
CA LEU A 47 6.42 -17.25 -7.94
C LEU A 47 5.53 -18.48 -7.71
N GLN A 48 5.14 -18.72 -6.46
CA GLN A 48 4.24 -19.82 -6.12
C GLN A 48 2.87 -19.67 -6.80
N PHE A 49 2.36 -18.44 -6.90
CA PHE A 49 1.11 -18.16 -7.58
C PHE A 49 1.20 -18.48 -9.08
N VAL A 50 2.30 -18.11 -9.75
CA VAL A 50 2.52 -18.48 -11.16
C VAL A 50 2.50 -20.00 -11.34
N LEU A 51 3.21 -20.74 -10.48
CA LEU A 51 3.19 -22.21 -10.53
C LEU A 51 1.78 -22.77 -10.30
N ALA A 52 1.06 -22.25 -9.32
CA ALA A 52 -0.32 -22.66 -9.03
C ALA A 52 -1.25 -22.41 -10.24
N VAL A 53 -1.11 -21.27 -10.92
CA VAL A 53 -1.88 -20.96 -12.13
C VAL A 53 -1.54 -21.94 -13.25
N VAL A 54 -0.26 -22.23 -13.50
CA VAL A 54 0.17 -23.19 -14.54
C VAL A 54 -0.41 -24.58 -14.27
N PHE A 55 -0.23 -25.10 -13.05
CA PHE A 55 -0.80 -26.40 -12.68
C PHE A 55 -2.32 -26.40 -12.72
N GLY A 56 -2.96 -25.30 -12.29
CA GLY A 56 -4.40 -25.13 -12.35
C GLY A 56 -4.93 -25.20 -13.78
N VAL A 57 -4.29 -24.52 -14.74
CA VAL A 57 -4.66 -24.57 -16.16
C VAL A 57 -4.48 -25.98 -16.73
N ILE A 58 -3.36 -26.66 -16.43
CA ILE A 58 -3.11 -28.03 -16.91
C ILE A 58 -4.17 -28.99 -16.35
N ALA A 59 -4.39 -28.96 -15.04
CA ALA A 59 -5.38 -29.81 -14.38
C ALA A 59 -6.79 -29.54 -14.91
N LEU A 60 -7.17 -28.27 -15.07
CA LEU A 60 -8.47 -27.89 -15.61
C LEU A 60 -8.68 -28.39 -17.04
N ASN A 61 -7.64 -28.37 -17.89
CA ASN A 61 -7.73 -28.92 -19.25
C ASN A 61 -7.98 -30.44 -19.25
N ILE A 62 -7.24 -31.17 -18.42
CA ILE A 62 -7.41 -32.63 -18.27
C ILE A 62 -8.82 -32.93 -17.76
N LEU A 63 -9.27 -32.19 -16.75
CA LEU A 63 -10.60 -32.36 -16.16
C LEU A 63 -11.71 -32.03 -17.16
N ALA A 64 -11.54 -30.97 -17.97
CA ALA A 64 -12.48 -30.61 -19.01
C ALA A 64 -12.58 -31.70 -20.09
N GLY A 65 -11.44 -32.20 -20.59
CA GLY A 65 -11.42 -33.31 -21.54
C GLY A 65 -12.08 -34.57 -20.97
N SER A 66 -11.79 -34.91 -19.72
CA SER A 66 -12.41 -36.04 -19.02
C SER A 66 -13.92 -35.85 -18.85
N ALA A 67 -14.39 -34.64 -18.53
CA ALA A 67 -15.81 -34.36 -18.38
C ALA A 67 -16.55 -34.43 -19.72
N VAL A 68 -15.96 -33.95 -20.82
CA VAL A 68 -16.50 -34.15 -22.17
C VAL A 68 -16.58 -35.63 -22.50
N ALA A 69 -15.51 -36.39 -22.25
CA ALA A 69 -15.51 -37.83 -22.49
C ALA A 69 -16.59 -38.57 -21.68
N ALA A 70 -16.80 -38.17 -20.42
CA ALA A 70 -17.87 -38.71 -19.58
C ALA A 70 -19.27 -38.39 -20.13
N LEU A 71 -19.49 -37.16 -20.62
CA LEU A 71 -20.75 -36.78 -21.26
C LEU A 71 -20.99 -37.57 -22.56
N ILE A 72 -19.94 -37.81 -23.35
CA ILE A 72 -20.04 -38.65 -24.55
C ILE A 72 -20.41 -40.09 -24.17
N ALA A 73 -19.76 -40.65 -23.14
CA ALA A 73 -20.06 -41.98 -22.63
C ALA A 73 -21.49 -42.09 -22.06
N ALA A 74 -22.07 -40.98 -21.60
CA ALA A 74 -23.47 -40.88 -21.18
C ALA A 74 -24.47 -40.78 -22.36
N GLY A 75 -23.99 -40.83 -23.61
CA GLY A 75 -24.82 -40.86 -24.82
C GLY A 75 -24.94 -39.54 -25.57
N LEU A 76 -24.25 -38.47 -25.14
CA LEU A 76 -24.22 -37.22 -25.92
C LEU A 76 -23.29 -37.35 -27.13
N SER A 77 -23.68 -36.73 -28.24
CA SER A 77 -22.73 -36.56 -29.35
C SER A 77 -21.53 -35.69 -28.93
N PRO A 78 -20.35 -35.88 -29.51
CA PRO A 78 -19.15 -35.12 -29.15
C PRO A 78 -19.32 -33.60 -29.19
N GLY A 79 -20.04 -33.09 -30.19
CA GLY A 79 -20.29 -31.66 -30.33
C GLY A 79 -21.13 -31.08 -29.19
N PHE A 80 -22.25 -31.73 -28.85
CA PHE A 80 -23.12 -31.28 -27.76
C PHE A 80 -22.46 -31.47 -26.39
N ALA A 81 -21.69 -32.53 -26.17
CA ALA A 81 -20.94 -32.73 -24.92
C ALA A 81 -19.96 -31.58 -24.66
N ALA A 82 -19.15 -31.21 -25.66
CA ALA A 82 -18.21 -30.10 -25.56
C ALA A 82 -18.92 -28.75 -25.38
N LEU A 83 -20.02 -28.52 -26.10
CA LEU A 83 -20.79 -27.29 -26.01
C LEU A 83 -21.42 -27.10 -24.63
N THR A 84 -22.05 -28.15 -24.07
CA THR A 84 -22.64 -28.10 -22.73
C THR A 84 -21.60 -27.81 -21.67
N LEU A 85 -20.46 -28.51 -21.68
CA LEU A 85 -19.41 -28.26 -20.70
C LEU A 85 -18.79 -26.86 -20.86
N GLY A 86 -18.62 -26.40 -22.09
CA GLY A 86 -18.13 -25.06 -22.39
C GLY A 86 -19.04 -23.97 -21.80
N VAL A 87 -20.35 -24.12 -21.93
CA VAL A 87 -21.33 -23.20 -21.32
C VAL A 87 -21.25 -23.24 -19.80
N VAL A 88 -21.14 -24.42 -19.18
CA VAL A 88 -20.99 -24.55 -17.72
C VAL A 88 -19.72 -23.84 -17.22
N LEU A 89 -18.59 -24.06 -17.88
CA LEU A 89 -17.33 -23.39 -17.52
C LEU A 89 -17.39 -21.88 -17.75
N LEU A 90 -18.08 -21.41 -18.80
CA LEU A 90 -18.26 -19.99 -19.06
C LEU A 90 -19.07 -19.30 -17.95
N LEU A 91 -20.14 -19.92 -17.48
CA LEU A 91 -20.93 -19.41 -16.37
C LEU A 91 -20.14 -19.39 -15.06
N ALA A 92 -19.36 -20.44 -14.80
CA ALA A 92 -18.47 -20.49 -13.64
C ALA A 92 -17.41 -19.38 -13.70
N ALA A 93 -16.77 -19.18 -14.85
CA ALA A 93 -15.79 -18.11 -15.06
C ALA A 93 -16.40 -16.72 -14.86
N TYR A 94 -17.61 -16.49 -15.37
CA TYR A 94 -18.35 -15.25 -15.13
C TYR A 94 -18.60 -15.02 -13.63
N GLY A 95 -19.05 -16.04 -12.89
CA GLY A 95 -19.24 -15.95 -11.44
C GLY A 95 -17.95 -15.63 -10.68
N CYS A 96 -16.84 -16.29 -11.02
CA CYS A 96 -15.53 -16.01 -10.43
C CYS A 96 -15.06 -14.58 -10.74
N ALA A 97 -15.26 -14.09 -11.97
CA ALA A 97 -14.88 -12.73 -12.35
C ALA A 97 -15.66 -11.70 -11.55
N GLN A 98 -16.97 -11.87 -11.42
CA GLN A 98 -17.80 -11.02 -10.57
C GLN A 98 -17.29 -11.04 -9.13
N TRP A 99 -17.08 -12.23 -8.54
CA TRP A 99 -16.58 -12.31 -7.17
C TRP A 99 -15.21 -11.62 -6.99
N GLY A 100 -14.30 -11.77 -7.95
CA GLY A 100 -13.01 -11.07 -7.94
C GLY A 100 -13.19 -9.55 -7.93
N ILE A 101 -14.05 -9.02 -8.81
CA ILE A 101 -14.37 -7.59 -8.87
C ILE A 101 -14.98 -7.10 -7.55
N TRP A 102 -15.92 -7.87 -6.97
CA TRP A 102 -16.52 -7.56 -5.66
C TRP A 102 -15.49 -7.52 -4.53
N LEU A 103 -14.42 -8.31 -4.62
CA LEU A 103 -13.33 -8.32 -3.63
C LEU A 103 -12.37 -7.13 -3.81
N LEU A 104 -12.26 -6.62 -5.04
CA LEU A 104 -11.43 -5.47 -5.43
C LEU A 104 -12.18 -4.14 -5.28
N ASP A 105 -13.48 -4.16 -4.98
CA ASP A 105 -14.28 -2.95 -4.91
C ASP A 105 -13.77 -2.01 -3.81
N THR A 106 -13.51 -0.78 -4.23
CA THR A 106 -12.52 0.12 -3.60
C THR A 106 -13.00 0.63 -2.24
N GLU A 107 -14.28 0.49 -1.91
CA GLU A 107 -14.82 0.78 -0.57
C GLU A 107 -14.21 -0.07 0.55
N ARG A 108 -13.65 -1.24 0.24
CA ARG A 108 -12.97 -2.13 1.19
C ARG A 108 -11.43 -1.99 1.18
N LEU A 109 -10.86 -1.54 0.07
CA LEU A 109 -9.41 -1.38 -0.11
C LEU A 109 -8.91 0.05 0.15
N THR A 110 -9.79 1.05 0.20
CA THR A 110 -9.42 2.42 0.59
C THR A 110 -9.26 2.45 2.12
N PRO A 111 -8.06 2.72 2.68
CA PRO A 111 -7.91 2.89 4.11
C PRO A 111 -8.62 4.18 4.53
N LYS A 112 -9.90 4.09 4.91
CA LYS A 112 -10.74 5.26 5.24
C LYS A 112 -10.12 6.13 6.35
N ARG A 113 -9.27 5.55 7.21
CA ARG A 113 -8.54 6.29 8.27
C ARG A 113 -7.27 7.00 7.79
N THR A 114 -6.52 6.42 6.86
CA THR A 114 -5.26 7.01 6.39
C THR A 114 -5.50 8.29 5.59
N PHE A 115 -6.53 8.32 4.74
CA PHE A 115 -6.88 9.50 3.95
C PHE A 115 -7.48 10.64 4.77
N GLN A 116 -8.25 10.34 5.81
CA GLN A 116 -8.84 11.38 6.68
C GLN A 116 -7.79 12.14 7.50
N ASN A 117 -6.69 11.47 7.87
CA ASN A 117 -5.60 12.11 8.62
C ASN A 117 -4.69 12.93 7.70
N LEU A 118 -4.40 12.42 6.50
CA LEU A 118 -3.65 13.17 5.48
C LEU A 118 -4.33 14.51 5.13
N GLY A 119 -5.65 14.53 4.98
CA GLY A 119 -6.39 15.77 4.72
C GLY A 119 -6.31 16.80 5.86
N LYS A 120 -6.31 16.33 7.12
CA LYS A 120 -6.17 17.18 8.31
C LYS A 120 -4.75 17.73 8.47
N ASP A 121 -3.74 16.94 8.11
CA ASP A 121 -2.34 17.37 8.18
C ASP A 121 -2.04 18.45 7.12
N PHE A 122 -2.58 18.32 5.90
CA PHE A 122 -2.49 19.37 4.87
C PHE A 122 -3.25 20.64 5.25
N ALA A 123 -4.42 20.50 5.89
CA ALA A 123 -5.18 21.66 6.39
C ALA A 123 -4.41 22.39 7.50
N SER A 124 -3.74 21.66 8.39
CA SER A 124 -2.90 22.21 9.46
C SER A 124 -1.64 22.89 8.93
N LEU A 125 -1.00 22.33 7.90
CA LEU A 125 0.13 22.96 7.21
C LEU A 125 -0.26 24.25 6.48
N LYS A 126 -1.46 24.31 5.91
CA LYS A 126 -2.00 25.53 5.30
C LYS A 126 -2.38 26.59 6.35
N ALA A 127 -2.89 26.18 7.50
CA ALA A 127 -3.21 27.08 8.62
C ALA A 127 -1.95 27.63 9.32
N ALA A 128 -0.83 26.91 9.26
CA ALA A 128 0.46 27.34 9.83
C ALA A 128 1.31 28.23 8.88
N GLY A 129 0.77 28.66 7.73
CA GLY A 129 1.41 29.65 6.86
C GLY A 129 1.70 30.98 7.59
N PRO A 130 2.79 31.68 7.25
CA PRO A 130 3.50 32.55 8.19
C PRO A 130 2.75 33.83 8.54
N GLY A 131 2.59 34.06 9.85
CA GLY A 131 2.60 35.41 10.43
C GLY A 131 1.26 36.12 10.56
N LYS A 132 0.48 35.74 11.57
CA LYS A 132 -0.22 36.75 12.39
C LYS A 132 0.31 36.65 13.81
N ARG A 133 1.29 37.50 14.13
CA ARG A 133 1.63 37.80 15.52
C ARG A 133 0.52 38.73 16.04
N ASP A 134 -0.11 38.29 17.13
CA ASP A 134 -1.08 39.04 17.90
C ASP A 134 -0.59 40.48 18.16
N GLN A 135 -1.36 41.45 17.64
CA GLN A 135 -1.36 42.82 18.12
C GLN A 135 -2.55 42.97 19.07
N THR A 136 -2.43 42.49 20.31
CA THR A 136 -3.50 42.70 21.33
C THR A 136 -3.01 42.90 22.76
N THR A 137 -1.70 42.99 23.03
CA THR A 137 -1.19 43.18 24.41
C THR A 137 -0.50 44.53 24.69
N MET A 138 -0.64 45.53 23.82
CA MET A 138 -0.01 46.86 24.01
C MET A 138 -1.03 48.01 24.14
N GLY A 139 -2.26 47.74 24.61
CA GLY A 139 -3.32 48.73 24.76
C GLY A 139 -3.69 49.15 26.19
N GLU A 140 -3.18 48.47 27.22
CA GLU A 140 -3.58 48.70 28.62
C GLU A 140 -2.38 49.01 29.50
N SER A 141 -1.75 50.18 29.35
CA SER A 141 -0.82 50.66 30.39
C SER A 141 -0.56 52.17 30.41
N HIS A 142 -1.40 53.02 29.81
CA HIS A 142 -1.25 54.48 29.97
C HIS A 142 -2.60 55.19 29.89
N ALA A 143 -3.43 55.06 30.93
CA ALA A 143 -4.59 55.92 31.16
C ALA A 143 -5.05 55.89 32.63
N ASN A 144 -4.15 56.05 33.60
CA ASN A 144 -4.54 56.55 34.93
C ASN A 144 -3.31 57.12 35.65
N GLY A 145 -3.21 58.45 35.66
CA GLY A 145 -2.14 59.24 36.28
C GLY A 145 -2.39 60.71 36.02
#